data_AF-A0A349J380-F1
#
_entry.id   AF-A0A349J380-F1
#
_cell.length_a   1.000
_cell.length_b   1.000
_cell.length_c   1.000
_cell.angle_alpha   90.00
_cell.angle_beta   90.00
_cell.angle_gamma   90.00
#
_symmetry.space_group_name_H-M   'P 1'
#
loop_
_entity.id
_entity.type
_entity.pdbx_description
1 polymer ?
#
loop_
_entity_poly.entity_id
_entity_poly.type
_entity_poly.pdbx_seq_one_letter_code
_entity_poly.pdbx_strand_id
1 'polypeptide(L)'
;MAEQKSLTGRGELAPVPEPGLSEAQLVEFIPHRANRPEKTEGGRAFKMVSEFQPAGDQPKAIEELIEGINDEERDQVLLGVTGSGKTFTIAQLIERTQRPALVLAPNKTLAAQLYGEFKGFFPENAVEYFVSYYDYYQPEAYVPRSDTYIEKESSINEQIDRMRHSATRALLERDDVIIVASVSCIYGIGSVETYSSMTLKLKRH
;
A
#
# COMPACT_ATOMS: atom_id res chain seq x y z
N MET A 1 -32.42 6.50 -59.33
CA MET A 1 -31.58 7.72 -59.25
C MET A 1 -32.27 8.63 -58.24
N ALA A 2 -31.71 9.04 -57.10
CA ALA A 2 -30.33 9.05 -56.65
C ALA A 2 -30.27 8.91 -55.12
N GLU A 3 -29.20 8.27 -54.63
CA GLU A 3 -28.75 8.26 -53.24
C GLU A 3 -28.42 9.68 -52.77
N GLN A 4 -28.87 10.06 -51.58
CA GLN A 4 -28.23 11.12 -50.78
C GLN A 4 -27.01 10.52 -50.09
N LYS A 5 -25.81 10.81 -50.62
CA LYS A 5 -24.55 10.55 -49.92
C LYS A 5 -24.35 11.60 -48.83
N SER A 6 -24.29 11.15 -47.58
CA SER A 6 -23.79 11.91 -46.43
C SER A 6 -22.35 12.37 -46.70
N LEU A 7 -22.14 13.68 -46.64
CA LEU A 7 -20.87 14.39 -46.86
C LEU A 7 -20.07 14.53 -45.55
N THR A 8 -19.94 13.44 -44.79
CA THR A 8 -18.99 13.36 -43.67
C THR A 8 -18.08 12.17 -43.88
N GLY A 9 -16.84 12.44 -44.29
CA GLY A 9 -15.78 11.44 -44.44
C GLY A 9 -15.29 10.87 -43.10
N ARG A 10 -16.20 10.43 -42.23
CA ARG A 10 -15.89 9.60 -41.07
C ARG A 10 -16.23 8.18 -41.47
N GLY A 11 -15.24 7.46 -42.03
CA GLY A 11 -15.31 6.00 -42.05
C GLY A 11 -15.56 5.50 -40.61
N GLU A 12 -16.34 4.45 -40.47
CA GLU A 12 -16.50 3.75 -39.19
C GLU A 12 -15.09 3.45 -38.65
N LEU A 13 -14.74 4.11 -37.54
CA LEU A 13 -13.54 3.77 -36.80
C LEU A 13 -13.72 2.32 -36.35
N ALA A 14 -12.80 1.45 -36.74
CA ALA A 14 -12.75 0.09 -36.22
C ALA A 14 -12.80 0.17 -34.68
N PRO A 15 -13.54 -0.72 -34.00
CA PRO A 15 -13.59 -0.72 -32.54
C PRO A 15 -12.16 -0.79 -32.01
N VAL A 16 -11.78 0.20 -31.21
CA VAL A 16 -10.51 0.18 -30.49
C VAL A 16 -10.56 -1.06 -29.59
N PRO A 17 -9.62 -2.01 -29.70
CA PRO A 17 -9.59 -3.13 -28.76
C PRO A 17 -9.41 -2.53 -27.37
N GLU A 18 -10.38 -2.75 -26.47
CA GLU A 18 -10.32 -2.25 -25.10
C GLU A 18 -9.04 -2.81 -24.45
N PRO A 19 -8.08 -1.96 -24.04
CA PRO A 19 -6.93 -2.42 -23.30
C PRO A 19 -7.38 -2.64 -21.86
N GLY A 20 -7.93 -3.82 -21.58
CA GLY A 20 -8.42 -4.15 -20.25
C GLY A 20 -8.72 -5.65 -20.11
N LEU A 21 -8.49 -6.18 -18.92
CA LEU A 21 -9.07 -7.44 -18.51
C LEU A 21 -10.59 -7.26 -18.47
N SER A 22 -11.33 -8.17 -19.09
CA SER A 22 -12.79 -8.21 -18.94
C SER A 22 -13.19 -8.39 -17.48
N GLU A 23 -14.42 -8.00 -17.11
CA GLU A 23 -14.92 -8.19 -15.74
C GLU A 23 -14.79 -9.64 -15.25
N ALA A 24 -15.04 -10.62 -16.13
CA ALA A 24 -14.83 -12.04 -15.83
C ALA A 24 -13.36 -12.37 -15.54
N GLN A 25 -12.43 -11.77 -16.29
CA GLN A 25 -11.00 -11.93 -16.09
C GLN A 25 -10.49 -11.22 -14.84
N LEU A 26 -11.12 -10.11 -14.40
CA LEU A 26 -10.80 -9.44 -13.14
C LEU A 26 -11.20 -10.29 -11.93
N VAL A 27 -12.34 -10.98 -12.01
CA VAL A 27 -12.81 -11.89 -10.96
C VAL A 27 -11.89 -13.12 -10.84
N GLU A 28 -11.35 -13.62 -11.95
CA GLU A 28 -10.41 -14.75 -11.98
C GLU A 28 -8.93 -14.35 -11.86
N PHE A 29 -8.61 -13.05 -11.82
CA PHE A 29 -7.22 -12.60 -11.79
C PHE A 29 -6.55 -13.00 -10.48
N ILE A 30 -5.72 -14.04 -10.53
CA ILE A 30 -4.80 -14.39 -9.46
C ILE A 30 -3.48 -13.69 -9.76
N PRO A 31 -3.10 -12.65 -9.00
CA PRO A 31 -1.81 -12.01 -9.21
C PRO A 31 -0.69 -13.04 -9.04
N HIS A 32 0.28 -13.01 -9.95
CA HIS A 32 1.45 -13.88 -9.86
C HIS A 32 2.13 -13.70 -8.50
N ARG A 33 2.16 -14.78 -7.70
CA ARG A 33 2.89 -14.81 -6.43
C ARG A 33 4.30 -15.27 -6.71
N ALA A 34 5.22 -14.31 -6.80
CA ALA A 34 6.65 -14.56 -6.84
C ALA A 34 7.06 -15.50 -5.69
N ASN A 35 8.00 -16.42 -5.97
CA ASN A 35 8.55 -17.28 -4.92
C ASN A 35 9.38 -16.43 -3.96
N ARG A 36 8.93 -16.30 -2.71
CA ARG A 36 9.58 -15.43 -1.73
C ARG A 36 10.77 -16.18 -1.13
N PRO A 37 11.97 -15.60 -1.11
CA PRO A 37 13.09 -16.20 -0.41
C PRO A 37 12.79 -16.35 1.08
N GLU A 38 13.45 -17.29 1.72
CA GLU A 38 13.38 -17.43 3.18
C GLU A 38 13.86 -16.13 3.85
N LYS A 39 13.08 -15.66 4.83
CA LYS A 39 13.33 -14.41 5.53
C LYS A 39 14.57 -14.54 6.41
N THR A 40 15.51 -13.61 6.26
CA THR A 40 16.77 -13.63 7.03
C THR A 40 16.59 -13.32 8.51
N GLU A 41 15.54 -12.59 8.87
CA GLU A 41 15.16 -12.22 10.24
C GLU A 41 13.71 -12.64 10.55
N GLY A 42 13.27 -13.77 9.97
CA GLY A 42 11.94 -14.33 10.22
C GLY A 42 11.73 -14.82 11.66
N GLY A 43 10.47 -15.06 12.02
CA GLY A 43 10.07 -15.56 13.35
C GLY A 43 10.06 -14.52 14.46
N ARG A 44 10.25 -13.23 14.14
CA ARG A 44 10.07 -12.12 15.08
C ARG A 44 8.57 -11.84 15.28
N ALA A 45 8.15 -11.75 16.54
CA ALA A 45 6.77 -11.47 16.92
C ALA A 45 6.53 -9.97 17.08
N PHE A 46 5.31 -9.52 16.78
CA PHE A 46 4.84 -8.20 17.20
C PHE A 46 4.76 -8.14 18.71
N LYS A 47 5.27 -7.04 19.29
CA LYS A 47 5.25 -6.76 20.72
C LYS A 47 4.86 -5.32 20.92
N MET A 48 3.63 -5.11 21.35
CA MET A 48 3.10 -3.80 21.64
C MET A 48 3.61 -3.32 23.01
N VAL A 49 3.90 -2.02 23.09
CA VAL A 49 4.26 -1.33 24.32
C VAL A 49 3.24 -0.22 24.54
N SER A 50 2.50 -0.30 25.63
CA SER A 50 1.53 0.72 26.02
C SER A 50 1.29 0.71 27.52
N GLU A 51 1.04 1.88 28.10
CA GLU A 51 0.54 2.04 29.46
C GLU A 51 -0.99 1.90 29.54
N PHE A 52 -1.66 1.91 28.38
CA PHE A 52 -3.11 1.83 28.28
C PHE A 52 -3.57 0.38 28.16
N GLN A 53 -4.73 0.09 28.74
CA GLN A 53 -5.46 -1.15 28.50
C GLN A 53 -6.72 -0.85 27.67
N PRO A 54 -7.19 -1.79 26.83
CA PRO A 54 -8.46 -1.62 26.13
C PRO A 54 -9.58 -1.28 27.08
N ALA A 55 -10.33 -0.22 26.78
CA ALA A 55 -11.40 0.30 27.63
C ALA A 55 -12.64 0.72 26.81
N GLY A 56 -13.77 0.88 27.49
CA GLY A 56 -15.05 1.16 26.83
C GLY A 56 -15.45 0.02 25.89
N ASP A 57 -15.78 0.35 24.64
CA ASP A 57 -16.18 -0.63 23.63
C ASP A 57 -14.99 -1.31 22.93
N GLN A 58 -13.75 -0.87 23.21
CA GLN A 58 -12.56 -1.42 22.55
C GLN A 58 -12.36 -2.93 22.77
N PRO A 59 -12.51 -3.51 23.98
CA PRO A 59 -12.30 -4.94 24.19
C PRO A 59 -13.20 -5.79 23.29
N LYS A 60 -14.49 -5.45 23.23
CA LYS A 60 -15.49 -6.13 22.41
C LYS A 60 -15.18 -5.99 20.92
N ALA A 61 -14.88 -4.78 20.45
CA ALA A 61 -14.52 -4.55 19.06
C ALA A 61 -13.26 -5.32 18.64
N ILE A 62 -12.27 -5.46 19.52
CA ILE A 62 -11.06 -6.25 19.26
C ILE A 62 -11.41 -7.73 19.14
N GLU A 63 -12.25 -8.26 20.03
CA GLU A 63 -12.67 -9.67 20.01
C GLU A 63 -13.44 -10.01 18.72
N GLU A 64 -14.44 -9.20 18.35
CA GLU A 64 -15.23 -9.39 17.13
C GLU A 64 -14.35 -9.37 15.87
N LEU A 65 -13.39 -8.43 15.78
CA LEU A 65 -12.47 -8.35 14.64
C LEU A 65 -11.51 -9.56 14.56
N ILE A 66 -11.10 -10.10 15.71
CA ILE A 66 -10.25 -11.30 15.76
C ILE A 66 -11.03 -12.53 15.33
N GLU A 67 -12.28 -12.67 15.79
CA GLU A 67 -13.17 -13.75 15.37
C GLU A 67 -13.35 -13.74 13.85
N GLY A 68 -13.70 -12.59 13.26
CA GLY A 68 -13.83 -12.48 11.80
C GLY A 68 -12.52 -12.81 11.06
N ILE A 69 -11.36 -12.44 11.61
CA ILE A 69 -10.07 -12.81 11.03
C ILE A 69 -9.84 -14.33 11.05
N ASN A 70 -10.19 -14.99 12.17
CA ASN A 70 -10.03 -16.43 12.33
C ASN A 70 -11.01 -17.22 11.45
N ASP A 71 -12.18 -16.65 11.19
CA ASP A 71 -13.21 -17.18 10.28
C ASP A 71 -12.91 -16.88 8.80
N GLU A 72 -11.72 -16.34 8.50
CA GLU A 72 -11.26 -15.98 7.16
C GLU A 72 -12.15 -14.94 6.45
N GLU A 73 -12.87 -14.10 7.21
CA GLU A 73 -13.60 -12.97 6.67
C GLU A 73 -12.64 -11.98 5.99
N ARG A 74 -12.90 -11.71 4.71
CA ARG A 74 -12.03 -10.85 3.90
C ARG A 74 -12.21 -9.36 4.21
N ASP A 75 -13.45 -8.95 4.45
CA ASP A 75 -13.84 -7.55 4.59
C ASP A 75 -14.56 -7.34 5.93
N GLN A 76 -14.01 -6.45 6.76
CA GLN A 76 -14.56 -6.11 8.08
C GLN A 76 -14.52 -4.60 8.29
N VAL A 77 -15.48 -4.05 9.04
CA VAL A 77 -15.62 -2.61 9.26
C VAL A 77 -15.65 -2.29 10.75
N LEU A 78 -14.65 -1.54 11.22
CA LEU A 78 -14.64 -0.96 12.56
C LEU A 78 -15.38 0.38 12.58
N LEU A 79 -16.64 0.38 13.02
CA LEU A 79 -17.44 1.59 13.21
C LEU A 79 -17.06 2.29 14.53
N GLY A 80 -16.02 3.12 14.48
CA GLY A 80 -15.55 3.89 15.65
C GLY A 80 -15.76 5.40 15.53
N VAL A 81 -16.32 6.02 16.57
CA VAL A 81 -16.42 7.49 16.67
C VAL A 81 -15.04 8.16 16.77
N THR A 82 -14.96 9.46 16.47
CA THR A 82 -13.70 10.22 16.63
C THR A 82 -13.26 10.22 18.10
N GLY A 83 -11.96 10.01 18.34
CA GLY A 83 -11.42 9.96 19.70
C GLY A 83 -11.58 8.62 20.43
N SER A 84 -12.24 7.62 19.85
CA SER A 84 -12.42 6.29 20.48
C SER A 84 -11.17 5.42 20.52
N GLY A 85 -10.00 5.93 20.12
CA GLY A 85 -8.75 5.17 20.09
C GLY A 85 -8.68 4.10 18.98
N LYS A 86 -9.21 4.38 17.77
CA LYS A 86 -9.20 3.42 16.65
C LYS A 86 -7.80 2.87 16.34
N THR A 87 -6.76 3.71 16.33
CA THR A 87 -5.39 3.23 16.09
C THR A 87 -4.96 2.21 17.14
N PHE A 88 -5.27 2.46 18.42
CA PHE A 88 -4.97 1.54 19.51
C PHE A 88 -5.72 0.20 19.36
N THR A 89 -7.00 0.24 18.98
CA THR A 89 -7.78 -0.97 18.63
C THR A 89 -7.10 -1.78 17.52
N ILE A 90 -6.66 -1.12 16.44
CA ILE A 90 -5.96 -1.79 15.33
C ILE A 90 -4.57 -2.29 15.74
N ALA A 91 -3.85 -1.57 16.61
CA ALA A 91 -2.57 -2.04 17.14
C ALA A 91 -2.74 -3.33 17.96
N GLN A 92 -3.74 -3.39 18.83
CA GLN A 92 -4.09 -4.60 19.58
C GLN A 92 -4.44 -5.78 18.63
N LEU A 93 -5.14 -5.49 17.53
CA LEU A 93 -5.47 -6.48 16.52
C LEU A 93 -4.20 -7.04 15.83
N ILE A 94 -3.27 -6.18 15.45
CA ILE A 94 -1.99 -6.58 14.82
C ILE A 94 -1.17 -7.45 15.79
N GLU A 95 -1.06 -7.03 17.05
CA GLU A 95 -0.34 -7.81 18.06
C GLU A 95 -0.99 -9.17 18.30
N ARG A 96 -2.32 -9.25 18.45
CA ARG A 96 -2.98 -10.53 18.75
C ARG A 96 -2.99 -11.50 17.58
N THR A 97 -3.05 -10.99 16.35
CA THR A 97 -3.09 -11.83 15.14
C THR A 97 -1.70 -12.18 14.62
N GLN A 98 -0.66 -11.43 15.00
CA GLN A 98 0.72 -11.64 14.56
C GLN A 98 0.88 -11.61 13.02
N ARG A 99 0.06 -10.80 12.33
CA ARG A 99 0.06 -10.68 10.86
C ARG A 99 0.74 -9.37 10.43
N PRO A 100 1.66 -9.40 9.43
CA PRO A 100 2.16 -8.18 8.82
C PRO A 100 1.00 -7.33 8.29
N ALA A 101 1.07 -6.01 8.48
CA ALA A 101 -0.05 -5.11 8.20
C ALA A 101 0.34 -3.99 7.22
N LEU A 102 -0.57 -3.67 6.30
CA LEU A 102 -0.51 -2.48 5.45
C LEU A 102 -1.62 -1.52 5.89
N VAL A 103 -1.24 -0.34 6.37
CA VAL A 103 -2.17 0.71 6.80
C VAL A 103 -2.23 1.78 5.73
N LEU A 104 -3.37 1.90 5.06
CA LEU A 104 -3.57 2.88 4.00
C LEU A 104 -4.15 4.19 4.56
N ALA A 105 -3.46 5.29 4.30
CA ALA A 105 -3.89 6.64 4.64
C ALA A 105 -4.17 7.45 3.37
N PRO A 106 -5.24 8.27 3.35
CA PRO A 106 -5.64 9.04 2.17
C PRO A 106 -4.72 10.23 1.88
N ASN A 107 -3.87 10.64 2.84
CA ASN A 107 -2.95 11.76 2.67
C ASN A 107 -1.67 11.58 3.50
N LYS A 108 -0.61 12.32 3.15
CA LYS A 108 0.70 12.26 3.81
C LYS A 108 0.65 12.69 5.29
N THR A 109 -0.23 13.63 5.65
CA THR A 109 -0.33 14.12 7.03
C THR A 109 -0.85 13.04 7.97
N LEU A 110 -1.97 12.39 7.63
CA LEU A 110 -2.51 11.29 8.42
C LEU A 110 -1.56 10.08 8.39
N ALA A 111 -0.91 9.80 7.27
CA ALA A 111 0.10 8.75 7.19
C ALA A 111 1.24 9.00 8.19
N ALA A 112 1.76 10.22 8.28
CA ALA A 112 2.83 10.57 9.22
C ALA A 112 2.37 10.45 10.68
N GLN A 113 1.13 10.86 10.99
CA GLN A 113 0.53 10.70 12.32
C GLN A 113 0.44 9.23 12.71
N LEU A 114 -0.15 8.39 11.85
CA LEU A 114 -0.29 6.95 12.08
C LEU A 114 1.08 6.28 12.19
N TYR A 115 2.04 6.65 11.35
CA TYR A 115 3.41 6.15 11.46
C TYR A 115 4.03 6.46 12.83
N GLY A 116 3.85 7.68 13.35
CA GLY A 116 4.29 8.06 14.68
C GLY A 116 3.61 7.25 15.79
N GLU A 117 2.28 7.10 15.72
CA GLU A 117 1.50 6.30 16.67
C GLU A 117 1.94 4.84 16.67
N PHE A 118 2.03 4.20 15.51
CA PHE A 118 2.49 2.81 15.40
C PHE A 118 3.94 2.63 15.83
N LYS A 119 4.85 3.58 15.55
CA LYS A 119 6.22 3.55 16.09
C LYS A 119 6.22 3.62 17.62
N GLY A 120 5.33 4.41 18.21
CA GLY A 120 5.15 4.47 19.66
C GLY A 120 4.64 3.15 20.24
N PHE A 121 3.67 2.52 19.59
CA PHE A 121 3.12 1.22 20.02
C PHE A 121 4.08 0.06 19.79
N PHE A 122 4.89 0.07 18.74
CA PHE A 122 5.76 -1.05 18.34
C PHE A 122 7.22 -0.61 18.20
N PRO A 123 7.88 -0.20 19.29
CA PRO A 123 9.24 0.36 19.23
C PRO A 123 10.31 -0.69 18.85
N GLU A 124 10.04 -1.98 19.07
CA GLU A 124 10.96 -3.09 18.77
C GLU A 124 10.69 -3.76 17.40
N ASN A 125 9.58 -3.43 16.73
CA ASN A 125 9.18 -4.02 15.45
C ASN A 125 9.43 -3.08 14.25
N ALA A 126 9.34 -3.62 13.04
CA ALA A 126 9.56 -2.88 11.80
C ALA A 126 8.30 -2.08 11.39
N VAL A 127 8.12 -0.92 12.00
CA VAL A 127 7.15 0.08 11.53
C VAL A 127 7.82 0.93 10.45
N GLU A 128 7.25 0.95 9.25
CA GLU A 128 7.83 1.52 8.04
C GLU A 128 6.89 2.52 7.38
N TYR A 129 7.46 3.43 6.59
CA TYR A 129 6.72 4.54 5.96
C TYR A 129 6.86 4.49 4.44
N PHE A 130 5.73 4.44 3.73
CA PHE A 130 5.71 4.27 2.28
C PHE A 130 4.76 5.26 1.60
N VAL A 131 5.26 6.46 1.33
CA VAL A 131 4.52 7.50 0.59
C VAL A 131 5.32 7.94 -0.63
N SER A 132 4.71 8.76 -1.50
CA SER A 132 5.44 9.37 -2.62
C SER A 132 6.67 10.12 -2.10
N TYR A 133 7.84 9.77 -2.65
CA TYR A 133 9.10 10.47 -2.38
C TYR A 133 9.20 11.80 -3.12
N TYR A 134 8.22 12.16 -3.96
CA TYR A 134 8.22 13.48 -4.59
C TYR A 134 7.67 14.53 -3.63
N ASP A 135 8.45 15.57 -3.39
CA ASP A 135 7.99 16.79 -2.71
C ASP A 135 7.20 17.67 -3.68
N TYR A 136 7.63 17.70 -4.95
CA TYR A 136 6.92 18.31 -6.05
C TYR A 136 6.94 17.37 -7.26
N TYR A 137 5.82 17.26 -7.96
CA TYR A 137 5.69 16.44 -9.16
C TYR A 137 4.71 17.07 -10.14
N GLN A 138 5.22 17.42 -11.31
CA GLN A 138 4.47 17.80 -12.48
C GLN A 138 4.58 16.68 -13.52
N PRO A 139 3.46 16.01 -13.87
CA PRO A 139 3.47 15.03 -14.93
C PRO A 139 3.71 15.70 -16.27
N GLU A 140 4.28 14.93 -17.19
CA GLU A 140 4.28 15.30 -18.61
C GLU A 140 2.85 15.30 -19.14
N ALA A 141 2.46 16.38 -19.82
CA ALA A 141 1.13 16.49 -20.39
C ALA A 141 1.13 17.34 -21.66
N TYR A 142 0.27 16.98 -22.61
CA TYR A 142 -0.06 17.84 -23.74
C TYR A 142 -1.48 18.39 -23.57
N VAL A 143 -1.64 19.70 -23.70
CA VAL A 143 -2.92 20.42 -23.59
C VAL A 143 -3.37 20.85 -24.98
N PRO A 144 -4.29 20.11 -25.65
CA PRO A 144 -4.62 20.35 -27.06
C PRO A 144 -5.26 21.70 -27.32
N ARG A 145 -6.02 22.22 -26.35
CA ARG A 145 -6.76 23.49 -26.49
C ARG A 145 -5.83 24.70 -26.66
N SER A 146 -4.66 24.65 -26.03
CA SER A 146 -3.66 25.72 -26.06
C SER A 146 -2.41 25.34 -26.83
N ASP A 147 -2.41 24.17 -27.49
CA ASP A 147 -1.24 23.58 -28.16
C ASP A 147 0.02 23.64 -27.28
N THR A 148 -0.14 23.31 -25.99
CA THR A 148 0.93 23.47 -25.00
C THR A 148 1.42 22.11 -24.55
N TYR A 149 2.73 21.88 -24.69
CA TYR A 149 3.41 20.76 -24.07
C TYR A 149 3.97 21.19 -22.71
N ILE A 150 3.62 20.45 -21.67
CA ILE A 150 4.07 20.60 -20.30
C ILE A 150 5.11 19.52 -20.05
N GLU A 151 6.36 19.92 -19.90
CA GLU A 151 7.45 19.01 -19.57
C GLU A 151 7.29 18.44 -18.15
N LYS A 152 7.82 17.23 -17.97
CA LYS A 152 7.94 16.61 -16.66
C LYS A 152 8.93 17.40 -15.82
N GLU A 153 8.49 17.78 -14.62
CA GLU A 153 9.35 18.39 -13.61
C GLU A 153 9.09 17.72 -12.26
N SER A 154 10.14 17.43 -11.49
CA SER A 154 9.97 16.79 -10.19
C SER A 154 11.12 17.08 -9.24
N SER A 155 10.80 17.15 -7.95
CA SER A 155 11.78 17.21 -6.85
C SER A 155 11.60 16.01 -5.93
N ILE A 156 12.71 15.35 -5.60
CA ILE A 156 12.74 14.13 -4.80
C ILE A 156 13.21 14.44 -3.37
N ASN A 157 12.52 13.83 -2.41
CA ASN A 157 12.89 13.77 -1.02
C ASN A 157 13.70 12.50 -0.73
N GLU A 158 15.02 12.63 -0.61
CA GLU A 158 15.92 11.49 -0.36
C GLU A 158 15.61 10.75 0.94
N GLN A 159 15.11 11.45 1.97
CA GLN A 159 14.75 10.80 3.22
C GLN A 159 13.57 9.86 3.04
N ILE A 160 12.52 10.30 2.33
CA ILE A 160 11.36 9.45 2.03
C ILE A 160 11.77 8.30 1.12
N ASP A 161 12.66 8.53 0.15
CA ASP A 161 13.16 7.45 -0.70
C ASP A 161 13.91 6.38 0.11
N ARG A 162 14.79 6.78 1.03
CA ARG A 162 15.43 5.86 1.99
C ARG A 162 14.41 5.09 2.84
N MET A 163 13.35 5.74 3.30
CA MET A 163 12.29 5.07 4.07
C MET A 163 11.52 4.05 3.23
N ARG A 164 11.29 4.31 1.94
CA ARG A 164 10.65 3.33 1.04
C ARG A 164 11.53 2.10 0.83
N HIS A 165 12.84 2.30 0.65
CA HIS A 165 13.80 1.20 0.57
C HIS A 165 13.85 0.38 1.87
N SER A 166 13.77 1.04 3.02
CA SER A 166 13.63 0.39 4.33
C SER A 166 12.36 -0.48 4.37
N ALA A 167 11.21 0.05 3.94
CA ALA A 167 9.94 -0.66 3.92
C ALA A 167 9.98 -1.92 3.05
N THR A 168 10.50 -1.83 1.82
CA THR A 168 10.60 -2.98 0.92
C THR A 168 11.58 -4.02 1.45
N ARG A 169 12.68 -3.59 2.05
CA ARG A 169 13.66 -4.49 2.67
C ARG A 169 13.06 -5.21 3.88
N ALA A 170 12.41 -4.48 4.78
CA ALA A 170 11.78 -5.05 5.97
C ALA A 170 10.77 -6.15 5.62
N LEU A 171 9.95 -5.93 4.58
CA LEU A 171 8.97 -6.91 4.11
C LEU A 171 9.61 -8.24 3.64
N LEU A 172 10.82 -8.18 3.09
CA LEU A 172 11.56 -9.35 2.61
C LEU A 172 12.39 -10.01 3.73
N GLU A 173 12.80 -9.28 4.75
CA GLU A 173 13.69 -9.77 5.80
C GLU A 173 12.94 -10.22 7.06
N ARG A 174 11.76 -9.65 7.38
CA ARG A 174 11.08 -9.78 8.68
C ARG A 174 9.60 -10.14 8.57
N ASP A 175 9.05 -10.74 9.61
CA ASP A 175 7.62 -11.04 9.75
C ASP A 175 6.82 -9.95 10.47
N ASP A 176 7.47 -9.23 11.39
CA ASP A 176 6.89 -8.21 12.24
C ASP A 176 6.91 -6.81 11.59
N VAL A 177 6.27 -6.69 10.43
CA VAL A 177 6.28 -5.46 9.60
C VAL A 177 4.91 -4.79 9.56
N ILE A 178 4.86 -3.49 9.90
CA ILE A 178 3.72 -2.61 9.67
C ILE A 178 4.16 -1.53 8.69
N ILE A 179 3.51 -1.45 7.53
CA ILE A 179 3.78 -0.39 6.55
C ILE A 179 2.64 0.61 6.60
N VAL A 180 2.92 1.85 6.96
CA VAL A 180 1.97 2.96 6.82
C VAL A 180 2.21 3.62 5.47
N ALA A 181 1.21 3.55 4.59
CA ALA A 181 1.35 3.92 3.19
C ALA A 181 0.27 4.89 2.71
N SER A 182 0.60 5.66 1.67
CA SER A 182 -0.42 6.32 0.84
C SER A 182 -0.78 5.44 -0.36
N VAL A 183 -1.63 5.95 -1.26
CA VAL A 183 -1.88 5.35 -2.58
C VAL A 183 -0.61 5.06 -3.39
N SER A 184 0.57 5.54 -2.96
CA SER A 184 1.82 5.14 -3.60
C SER A 184 2.07 3.63 -3.60
N CYS A 185 1.46 2.85 -2.70
CA CYS A 185 1.67 1.40 -2.62
C CYS A 185 1.01 0.60 -3.76
N ILE A 186 0.09 1.21 -4.52
CA ILE A 186 -0.52 0.57 -5.69
C ILE A 186 0.20 0.93 -7.00
N TYR A 187 1.16 1.86 -6.94
CA TYR A 187 2.01 2.17 -8.10
C TYR A 187 3.15 1.16 -8.20
N GLY A 188 3.53 0.84 -9.43
CA GLY A 188 4.57 -0.13 -9.73
C GLY A 188 5.87 0.17 -9.00
N ILE A 189 6.29 -0.78 -8.16
CA ILE A 189 7.68 -0.94 -7.72
C ILE A 189 8.31 -2.05 -8.55
N GLY A 190 9.61 -1.98 -8.80
CA GLY A 190 10.33 -3.04 -9.53
C GLY A 190 10.05 -4.43 -8.92
N SER A 191 10.17 -5.49 -9.73
CA SER A 191 9.81 -6.84 -9.30
C SER A 191 10.56 -7.28 -8.04
N VAL A 192 9.94 -8.15 -7.24
CA VAL A 192 10.56 -8.71 -6.02
C VAL A 192 11.84 -9.45 -6.38
N GLU A 193 11.84 -10.16 -7.51
CA GLU A 193 13.01 -10.87 -8.06
C GLU A 193 14.16 -9.91 -8.36
N THR A 194 13.86 -8.78 -9.02
CA THR A 194 14.85 -7.74 -9.31
C THR A 194 15.44 -7.17 -8.03
N TYR A 195 14.61 -6.84 -7.04
CA TYR A 195 15.10 -6.33 -5.75
C TYR A 195 15.96 -7.35 -5.00
N SER A 196 15.52 -8.62 -4.97
CA SER A 196 16.25 -9.71 -4.32
C SER A 196 17.60 -9.97 -4.98
N SER A 197 17.68 -9.88 -6.32
CA SER A 197 18.92 -10.08 -7.08
C SER A 197 19.96 -8.97 -6.87
N MET A 198 19.53 -7.78 -6.45
CA MET A 198 20.42 -6.64 -6.18
C MET A 198 20.95 -6.63 -4.74
N THR A 199 20.60 -7.63 -3.92
CA THR A 199 21.04 -7.73 -2.52
C THR A 199 22.35 -8.53 -2.41
N LEU A 200 23.40 -7.92 -1.87
CA LEU A 200 24.68 -8.58 -1.58
C LEU A 200 24.72 -9.08 -0.13
N LYS A 201 24.76 -10.41 0.08
CA LYS A 201 24.93 -11.01 1.41
C LYS A 201 26.41 -11.05 1.80
N LEU A 202 26.81 -10.26 2.79
CA LEU A 202 28.15 -10.31 3.37
C LEU A 202 28.15 -11.28 4.56
N LYS A 203 29.07 -12.26 4.57
CA LYS A 203 29.35 -13.11 5.75
C LYS A 203 30.69 -12.68 6.34
N ARG A 204 30.72 -12.42 7.64
CA ARG A 204 31.97 -12.12 8.35
C ARG A 204 32.71 -13.45 8.59
N HIS A 205 33.94 -13.54 8.10
CA HIS A 205 34.88 -14.61 8.43
C HIS A 205 35.44 -14.41 9.84
#